data_AF-A0A951BVU3-F1
#
_entry.id   AF-A0A951BVU3-F1
#
_cell.length_a   1.000
_cell.length_b   1.000
_cell.length_c   1.000
_cell.angle_alpha   90.00
_cell.angle_beta   90.00
_cell.angle_gamma   90.00
#
_symmetry.space_group_name_H-M   'P 1'
#
loop_
_entity.id
_entity.type
_entity.pdbx_description
1 polymer ?
#
loop_
_entity_poly.entity_id
_entity_poly.type
_entity_poly.pdbx_seq_one_letter_code
_entity_poly.pdbx_strand_id
1 'polypeptide(L)' 'SDTWIAFARTGNPNTNKLPHWPPFDTKNRATMVIDNVSKVVNDPLREQRIAMYRALHLT' A
#
# COMPACT_ATOMS: atom_id res chain seq x y z
N SER A 1 -16.55 -0.34 -0.70
CA SER A 1 -16.91 1.10 -0.70
C SER A 1 -16.39 1.81 0.55
N ASP A 2 -16.60 1.24 1.75
CA ASP A 2 -16.31 1.86 3.06
C ASP A 2 -14.88 2.41 3.24
N THR A 3 -13.84 1.66 2.85
CA THR A 3 -12.44 2.09 2.96
C THR A 3 -12.17 3.43 2.26
N TRP A 4 -12.73 3.65 1.07
CA TRP A 4 -12.57 4.90 0.34
C TRP A 4 -13.38 6.05 0.94
N ILE A 5 -14.57 5.76 1.47
CA ILE A 5 -15.37 6.74 2.20
C ILE A 5 -14.66 7.20 3.48
N ALA A 6 -14.10 6.26 4.24
CA ALA A 6 -13.34 6.56 5.46
C ALA A 6 -12.12 7.45 5.18
N PHE A 7 -11.38 7.11 4.12
CA PHE A 7 -10.25 7.91 3.65
C PHE A 7 -10.69 9.33 3.26
N ALA A 8 -11.73 9.48 2.44
CA ALA A 8 -12.20 10.79 2.01
C ALA A 8 -12.65 11.69 3.17
N ARG A 9 -13.16 11.11 4.26
CA ARG A 9 -13.62 11.84 5.45
C ARG A 9 -12.51 12.21 6.42
N THR A 10 -11.52 11.33 6.60
CA THR A 10 -10.59 11.40 7.74
C THR A 10 -9.11 11.33 7.37
N GLY A 11 -8.80 11.03 6.10
CA GLY A 11 -7.45 10.67 5.66
C GLY A 11 -7.01 9.26 6.08
N ASN A 12 -7.83 8.51 6.84
CA ASN A 12 -7.54 7.16 7.27
C ASN A 12 -8.48 6.14 6.59
N PRO A 13 -7.97 5.20 5.78
CA PRO A 13 -8.79 4.21 5.09
C PRO A 13 -9.26 3.05 5.98
N ASN A 14 -8.76 2.94 7.22
CA ASN A 14 -9.00 1.78 8.07
C ASN A 14 -10.47 1.69 8.53
N THR A 15 -11.03 0.50 8.38
CA THR A 15 -12.36 0.10 8.86
C THR A 15 -12.29 -1.36 9.30
N ASN A 16 -13.34 -1.88 9.92
CA ASN A 16 -13.38 -3.28 10.38
C ASN A 16 -13.52 -4.31 9.24
N LYS A 17 -13.53 -3.89 7.96
CA LYS A 17 -13.76 -4.77 6.79
C LYS A 17 -12.49 -5.25 6.10
N LEU A 18 -11.36 -4.59 6.32
CA LEU A 18 -10.07 -4.94 5.73
C LEU A 18 -9.03 -5.17 6.84
N PRO A 19 -7.95 -5.91 6.57
CA PRO A 19 -6.78 -5.91 7.45
C PRO A 19 -6.29 -4.49 7.69
N HIS A 20 -5.65 -4.27 8.84
CA HIS A 20 -5.09 -2.97 9.16
C HIS A 20 -4.12 -2.53 8.06
N TRP A 21 -4.42 -1.38 7.45
CA TRP A 21 -3.61 -0.75 6.42
C TRP A 21 -2.81 0.40 7.05
N PRO A 22 -1.51 0.18 7.36
CA PRO A 22 -0.68 1.23 7.93
C PRO A 22 -0.36 2.31 6.88
N PRO A 23 -0.01 3.54 7.31
CA PRO A 23 0.56 4.54 6.43
C PRO A 23 1.75 3.99 5.64
N PHE A 24 1.89 4.42 4.39
CA PHE A 24 3.03 4.02 3.57
C PHE A 24 4.31 4.70 4.06
N ASP A 25 5.37 3.92 4.23
CA ASP A 25 6.72 4.40 4.53
C ASP A 25 7.75 3.73 3.59
N THR A 26 8.94 4.32 3.45
CA THR A 26 9.96 3.81 2.52
C THR A 26 10.73 2.59 3.03
N LYS A 27 10.61 2.27 4.32
CA LYS A 27 11.27 1.12 4.97
C LYS A 27 10.49 -0.16 4.69
N ASN A 28 9.20 -0.17 4.96
CA ASN A 28 8.32 -1.33 4.84
C ASN A 28 7.56 -1.35 3.52
N ARG A 29 7.22 -0.17 2.98
CA ARG A 29 6.41 -0.01 1.76
C ARG A 29 5.15 -0.87 1.80
N ALA A 30 4.49 -0.87 2.96
CA ALA A 30 3.30 -1.63 3.21
C ALA A 30 2.19 -1.21 2.25
N THR A 31 1.74 -2.14 1.42
CA THR A 31 0.80 -1.88 0.33
C THR A 31 -0.44 -2.75 0.52
N MET A 32 -1.62 -2.15 0.53
CA MET A 32 -2.87 -2.91 0.47
C MET A 32 -3.06 -3.47 -0.94
N VAL A 33 -3.06 -4.79 -1.05
CA VAL A 33 -3.41 -5.53 -2.26
C VAL A 33 -4.91 -5.81 -2.20
N ILE A 34 -5.68 -5.13 -3.06
CA ILE A 34 -7.13 -5.31 -3.17
C ILE A 34 -7.41 -6.48 -4.12
N ASP A 35 -8.06 -7.50 -3.60
CA ASP A 35 -8.43 -8.75 -4.29
C ASP A 35 -9.63 -9.37 -3.56
N ASN A 36 -10.12 -10.52 -4.02
CA ASN A 36 -11.17 -11.33 -3.37
C ASN A 36 -10.87 -11.54 -1.88
N VAL A 37 -9.59 -11.75 -1.54
CA VAL A 37 -9.10 -11.69 -0.17
C VAL A 37 -7.99 -10.65 -0.12
N SER A 38 -8.36 -9.46 0.32
CA SER A 38 -7.44 -8.33 0.42
C SER A 38 -6.46 -8.52 1.57
N LYS A 39 -5.20 -8.09 1.36
CA LYS A 39 -4.11 -8.24 2.33
C LYS A 39 -3.11 -7.10 2.23
N VAL A 40 -2.41 -6.81 3.32
CA VAL A 40 -1.26 -5.91 3.30
C VAL A 40 -0.01 -6.73 3.04
N VAL A 41 0.76 -6.31 2.04
CA VAL A 41 2.05 -6.92 1.67
C VAL A 41 3.14 -5.87 1.75
N ASN A 42 4.27 -6.22 2.37
CA ASN A 42 5.44 -5.35 2.44
C ASN A 42 6.22 -5.47 1.12
N ASP A 43 6.42 -4.33 0.45
CA ASP A 43 7.25 -4.17 -0.75
C ASP A 43 6.97 -5.23 -1.86
N PRO A 44 5.69 -5.41 -2.32
CA PRO A 44 5.27 -6.54 -3.15
C PRO A 44 5.91 -6.63 -4.55
N LEU A 45 6.66 -5.62 -4.99
CA LEU A 45 7.35 -5.55 -6.29
C LEU A 45 8.78 -5.00 -6.13
N ARG A 46 9.45 -5.41 -5.06
CA ARG A 46 10.77 -4.90 -4.66
C ARG A 46 11.77 -4.88 -5.82
N GLU A 47 11.95 -6.00 -6.48
CA GLU A 47 12.97 -6.16 -7.51
C GLU A 47 12.68 -5.29 -8.74
N GLN A 48 11.41 -5.23 -9.17
CA GLN A 48 10.98 -4.36 -10.27
C GLN A 48 11.17 -2.88 -9.93
N ARG A 49 10.81 -2.48 -8.71
CA ARG A 49 11.02 -1.11 -8.21
C ARG A 49 12.51 -0.74 -8.22
N ILE A 50 13.38 -1.63 -7.74
CA ILE A 50 14.84 -1.41 -7.74
C ILE A 50 15.38 -1.30 -9.16
N ALA A 51 15.00 -2.22 -10.06
CA ALA A 51 15.43 -2.19 -11.46
C ALA A 51 15.01 -0.88 -12.14
N MET A 52 13.75 -0.45 -11.94
CA MET A 52 13.24 0.80 -12.50
C MET A 52 13.95 2.03 -11.93
N TYR A 53 14.20 2.07 -10.61
CA TYR A 53 14.91 3.21 -10.00
C TYR A 53 16.33 3.34 -10.54
N ARG A 54 17.03 2.21 -10.73
CA ARG A 54 18.37 2.19 -11.34
C ARG A 54 18.34 2.71 -12.78
N ALA A 55 17.40 2.22 -13.59
CA ALA A 55 17.26 2.63 -14.99
C ALA A 55 16.93 4.13 -15.14
N LEU A 56 16.19 4.68 -14.19
CA LEU A 56 15.76 6.07 -14.18
C LEU A 56 16.69 7.02 -13.39
N HIS A 57 17.80 6.54 -12.84
CA HIS A 57 18.72 7.31 -12.00
C HIS A 57 18.03 7.98 -10.79
N LEU A 58 17.09 7.26 -10.15
CA LEU A 58 16.33 7.71 -8.98
C LEU A 58 16.88 7.19 -7.64
N THR A 59 18.08 6.59 -7.67
CA THR A 59 18.76 6.00 -6.52
C THR A 59 19.81 6.92 -5.93
#